data_AF-A0A165RNC6-F1
#
_entry.id   AF-A0A165RNC6-F1
#
_cell.length_a   1.000
_cell.length_b   1.000
_cell.length_c   1.000
_cell.angle_alpha   90.00
_cell.angle_beta   90.00
_cell.angle_gamma   90.00
#
_symmetry.space_group_name_H-M   'P 1'
#
loop_
_entity.id
_entity.type
_entity.pdbx_description
1 polymer ?
#
loop_
_entity_poly.entity_id
_entity_poly.type
_entity_poly.pdbx_seq_one_letter_code
_entity_poly.pdbx_strand_id
1 'polypeptide(L)'
;MAHIINLATQALIKAHTSGTYYDPHDPDACIPSTPLGTANRDEVALVRAIAVKERSSAKRKERFRKIQALKSITRLLQLILDIATRWSSTYLMLRRALHLRDHVDTFVYEIGRDERNLEKRAKIDDLKLTAEEWKRVSVFEELLKCADLAQQAFSSEHGPSLHLALPALEALRKGWQIRKDRGGKYSPFISALRSGITKINEYYMRTVKSEAYVMSMGTCNGVFVLDPAQKALHFDKYWTADDKKEAMELIEAKVSLLCFSSSS
;
A
#
# COMPACT_ATOMS: atom_id res chain seq x y z
N MET A 1 4.87 14.12 -0.89
CA MET A 1 5.10 12.79 -1.50
C MET A 1 4.57 11.63 -0.65
N ALA A 2 4.80 11.56 0.66
CA ALA A 2 4.08 10.62 1.53
C ALA A 2 2.54 10.66 1.36
N HIS A 3 1.98 11.86 1.11
CA HIS A 3 0.56 12.03 0.79
C HIS A 3 0.10 11.28 -0.47
N ILE A 4 0.88 11.27 -1.56
CA ILE A 4 0.47 10.59 -2.80
C ILE A 4 0.56 9.07 -2.67
N ILE A 5 1.58 8.54 -1.99
CA ILE A 5 1.67 7.11 -1.67
C ILE A 5 0.46 6.70 -0.84
N ASN A 6 0.07 7.52 0.15
CA ASN A 6 -1.14 7.27 0.93
C ASN A 6 -2.41 7.26 0.06
N LEU A 7 -2.62 8.26 -0.78
CA LEU A 7 -3.81 8.32 -1.64
C LEU A 7 -3.88 7.13 -2.62
N ALA A 8 -2.76 6.78 -3.26
CA ALA A 8 -2.69 5.68 -4.20
C ALA A 8 -2.94 4.33 -3.51
N THR A 9 -2.35 4.12 -2.34
CA THR A 9 -2.53 2.87 -1.59
C THR A 9 -3.96 2.77 -1.03
N GLN A 10 -4.55 3.87 -0.57
CA GLN A 10 -5.97 3.89 -0.21
C GLN A 10 -6.89 3.60 -1.40
N ALA A 11 -6.58 4.12 -2.59
CA ALA A 11 -7.34 3.81 -3.81
C ALA A 11 -7.25 2.32 -4.18
N LEU A 12 -6.08 1.70 -3.99
CA LEU A 12 -5.88 0.26 -4.14
C LEU A 12 -6.71 -0.52 -3.13
N ILE A 13 -6.64 -0.15 -1.84
CA ILE A 13 -7.39 -0.83 -0.75
C ILE A 13 -8.89 -0.75 -1.00
N LYS A 14 -9.44 0.44 -1.25
CA LYS A 14 -10.88 0.64 -1.48
C LYS A 14 -11.41 -0.05 -2.72
N ALA A 15 -10.56 -0.30 -3.72
CA ALA A 15 -10.95 -1.03 -4.92
C ALA A 15 -10.91 -2.55 -4.73
N HIS A 16 -10.28 -3.05 -3.66
CA HIS A 16 -10.22 -4.47 -3.33
C HIS A 16 -11.24 -4.87 -2.27
N THR A 17 -11.30 -4.11 -1.17
CA THR A 17 -12.16 -4.41 -0.03
C THR A 17 -13.27 -3.38 0.10
N SER A 18 -14.50 -3.88 0.23
CA SER A 18 -15.69 -3.09 0.57
C SER A 18 -16.05 -3.20 2.04
N GLY A 19 -15.29 -3.96 2.83
CA GLY A 19 -15.51 -4.11 4.26
C GLY A 19 -15.52 -2.75 4.96
N THR A 20 -16.48 -2.57 5.86
CA THR A 20 -16.54 -1.41 6.76
C THR A 20 -15.37 -1.44 7.74
N TYR A 21 -15.00 -0.27 8.25
CA TYR A 21 -13.97 -0.16 9.30
C TYR A 21 -14.62 -0.33 10.67
N TYR A 22 -13.78 -0.54 11.69
CA TYR A 22 -14.26 -0.58 13.07
C TYR A 22 -14.90 0.75 13.49
N ASP A 23 -16.13 0.68 13.98
CA ASP A 23 -16.84 1.78 14.62
C ASP A 23 -17.06 1.42 16.11
N PRO A 24 -16.55 2.21 17.07
CA PRO A 24 -16.84 2.01 18.49
C PRO A 24 -18.34 2.07 18.84
N HIS A 25 -19.13 2.79 18.05
CA HIS A 25 -20.57 2.95 18.25
C HIS A 25 -21.40 1.84 17.58
N ASP A 26 -20.84 1.15 16.59
CA ASP A 26 -21.41 -0.06 15.98
C ASP A 26 -20.31 -1.10 15.69
N PRO A 27 -19.88 -1.86 16.72
CA PRO A 27 -18.76 -2.79 16.60
C PRO A 27 -19.09 -4.02 15.73
N ASP A 28 -20.37 -4.29 15.47
CA ASP A 28 -20.81 -5.43 14.66
C ASP A 28 -20.96 -5.07 13.16
N ALA A 29 -21.00 -3.78 12.80
CA ALA A 29 -21.03 -3.32 11.40
C ALA A 29 -19.87 -3.87 10.53
N CYS A 30 -18.72 -4.16 11.14
CA CYS A 30 -17.51 -4.66 10.46
C CYS A 30 -17.54 -6.17 10.16
N ILE A 31 -18.54 -6.90 10.63
CA ILE A 31 -18.60 -8.37 10.49
C ILE A 31 -19.21 -8.73 9.13
N PRO A 32 -18.48 -9.41 8.24
CA PRO A 32 -19.03 -9.88 6.99
C PRO A 32 -20.15 -10.88 7.25
N SER A 33 -21.29 -10.72 6.59
CA SER A 33 -22.40 -11.67 6.62
C SER A 33 -22.28 -12.76 5.55
N THR A 34 -21.10 -12.92 4.95
CA THR A 34 -20.87 -13.85 3.83
C THR A 34 -20.56 -15.26 4.35
N PRO A 35 -21.42 -16.26 4.05
CA PRO A 35 -21.25 -17.61 4.59
C PRO A 35 -19.92 -18.26 4.21
N LEU A 36 -19.37 -19.07 5.10
CA LEU A 36 -18.18 -19.88 4.82
C LEU A 36 -18.37 -20.74 3.56
N GLY A 37 -17.38 -20.72 2.67
CA GLY A 37 -17.44 -21.44 1.39
C GLY A 37 -18.05 -20.66 0.23
N THR A 38 -18.58 -19.45 0.47
CA THR A 38 -18.97 -18.54 -0.61
C THR A 38 -17.75 -18.19 -1.48
N ALA A 39 -17.90 -18.21 -2.81
CA ALA A 39 -16.83 -17.80 -3.70
C ALA A 39 -16.49 -16.31 -3.51
N ASN A 40 -15.20 -15.97 -3.56
CA ASN A 40 -14.70 -14.58 -3.54
C ASN A 40 -15.13 -13.73 -2.32
N ARG A 41 -15.11 -14.31 -1.11
CA ARG A 41 -15.24 -13.50 0.11
C ARG A 41 -14.08 -12.53 0.24
N ASP A 42 -14.39 -11.33 0.75
CA ASP A 42 -13.44 -10.27 1.07
C ASP A 42 -12.57 -10.70 2.27
N GLU A 43 -11.40 -11.27 1.96
CA GLU A 43 -10.49 -11.76 2.99
C GLU A 43 -9.92 -10.64 3.88
N VAL A 44 -9.85 -9.41 3.39
CA VAL A 44 -9.38 -8.26 4.18
C VAL A 44 -10.43 -7.88 5.22
N ALA A 45 -11.72 -7.87 4.83
CA ALA A 45 -12.83 -7.63 5.74
C ALA A 45 -12.93 -8.72 6.83
N LEU A 46 -12.69 -9.99 6.47
CA LEU A 46 -12.67 -11.10 7.44
C LEU A 46 -11.56 -10.90 8.49
N VAL A 47 -10.32 -10.61 8.04
CA VAL A 47 -9.20 -10.34 8.97
C VAL A 47 -9.52 -9.14 9.88
N ARG A 48 -10.13 -8.09 9.32
CA ARG A 48 -10.55 -6.92 10.10
C ARG A 48 -11.58 -7.26 11.17
N ALA A 49 -12.61 -8.01 10.82
CA ALA A 49 -13.64 -8.45 11.76
C ALA A 49 -13.07 -9.32 12.89
N ILE A 50 -12.14 -10.21 12.57
CA ILE A 50 -11.44 -11.02 13.57
C ILE A 50 -10.64 -10.12 14.52
N ALA A 51 -9.88 -9.15 13.99
CA ALA A 51 -9.12 -8.22 14.81
C ALA A 51 -10.03 -7.40 15.76
N VAL A 52 -11.20 -6.97 15.27
CA VAL A 52 -12.22 -6.33 16.10
C VAL A 52 -12.74 -7.26 17.18
N LYS A 53 -13.13 -8.49 16.82
CA LYS A 53 -13.64 -9.48 17.78
C LYS A 53 -12.61 -9.81 18.86
N GLU A 54 -11.35 -10.05 18.50
CA GLU A 54 -10.26 -10.29 19.45
C GLU A 54 -10.15 -9.16 20.48
N ARG A 55 -10.27 -7.92 20.02
CA ARG A 55 -10.08 -6.74 20.86
C ARG A 55 -11.32 -6.24 21.58
N SER A 56 -12.50 -6.78 21.27
CA SER A 56 -13.78 -6.26 21.78
C SER A 56 -14.02 -6.54 23.27
N SER A 57 -13.28 -7.45 23.90
CA SER A 57 -13.41 -7.70 25.34
C SER A 57 -12.11 -8.20 25.97
N ALA A 58 -11.92 -7.93 27.27
CA ALA A 58 -10.79 -8.44 28.03
C ALA A 58 -10.70 -9.97 28.00
N LYS A 59 -11.86 -10.67 28.04
CA LYS A 59 -11.95 -12.12 27.94
C LYS A 59 -11.39 -12.67 26.62
N ARG A 60 -11.67 -12.00 25.49
CA ARG A 60 -11.21 -12.42 24.17
C ARG A 60 -9.71 -12.17 23.99
N LYS A 61 -9.22 -11.00 24.43
CA LYS A 61 -7.78 -10.69 24.47
C LYS A 61 -7.00 -11.71 25.29
N GLU A 62 -7.52 -12.05 26.47
CA GLU A 62 -6.88 -13.01 27.36
C GLU A 62 -6.89 -14.43 26.78
N ARG A 63 -7.98 -14.84 26.13
CA ARG A 63 -8.01 -16.10 25.38
C ARG A 63 -6.94 -16.14 24.29
N PHE A 64 -6.83 -15.09 23.49
CA PHE A 64 -5.83 -15.02 22.42
C PHE A 64 -4.39 -15.10 22.96
N ARG A 65 -4.12 -14.54 24.15
CA ARG A 65 -2.85 -14.71 24.86
C ARG A 65 -2.60 -16.14 25.29
N LYS A 66 -3.61 -16.81 25.87
CA LYS A 66 -3.51 -18.22 26.30
C LYS A 66 -3.21 -19.15 25.12
N ILE A 67 -3.87 -18.95 23.98
CA ILE A 67 -3.61 -19.71 22.75
C ILE A 67 -2.14 -19.59 22.32
N GLN A 68 -1.54 -18.39 22.40
CA GLN A 68 -0.13 -18.17 22.09
C GLN A 68 0.82 -18.77 23.13
N ALA A 69 0.48 -18.67 24.42
CA ALA A 69 1.28 -19.25 25.50
C ALA A 69 1.37 -20.77 25.41
N LEU A 70 0.26 -21.45 25.06
CA LEU A 70 0.23 -22.90 24.84
C LEU A 70 1.13 -23.34 23.67
N LYS A 71 1.40 -22.45 22.71
CA LYS A 71 2.31 -22.68 21.59
C LYS A 71 3.75 -22.17 21.83
N SER A 72 4.10 -21.89 23.09
CA SER A 72 5.46 -21.51 23.52
C SER A 72 6.05 -20.27 22.82
N ILE A 73 5.21 -19.29 22.46
CA ILE A 73 5.69 -18.01 21.94
C ILE A 73 6.22 -17.14 23.08
N THR A 74 7.46 -16.64 22.92
CA THR A 74 8.17 -15.81 23.90
C THR A 74 7.58 -14.42 24.09
N ARG A 75 6.94 -13.84 23.06
CA ARG A 75 6.27 -12.53 23.14
C ARG A 75 4.82 -12.64 22.70
N LEU A 76 3.90 -12.56 23.66
CA LEU A 76 2.46 -12.58 23.39
C LEU A 76 2.04 -11.31 22.66
N LEU A 77 1.45 -11.47 21.48
CA LEU A 77 1.00 -10.38 20.62
C LEU A 77 -0.54 -10.28 20.64
N GLN A 78 -1.04 -9.13 20.21
CA GLN A 78 -2.47 -8.91 19.97
C GLN A 78 -2.66 -8.58 18.49
N LEU A 79 -3.87 -8.74 17.98
CA LEU A 79 -4.20 -8.27 16.64
C LEU A 79 -4.24 -6.74 16.62
N ILE A 80 -4.02 -6.18 15.43
CA ILE A 80 -3.97 -4.73 15.19
C ILE A 80 -5.29 -4.33 14.53
N LEU A 81 -5.92 -3.25 15.01
CA LEU A 81 -7.12 -2.70 14.38
C LEU A 81 -6.74 -1.91 13.12
N ASP A 82 -7.55 -2.07 12.08
CA ASP A 82 -7.47 -1.27 10.87
C ASP A 82 -8.10 0.12 11.10
N ILE A 83 -7.43 1.16 10.61
CA ILE A 83 -7.85 2.56 10.75
C ILE A 83 -8.04 3.16 9.36
N ALA A 84 -9.26 3.61 9.06
CA ALA A 84 -9.68 4.07 7.73
C ALA A 84 -8.79 5.14 7.08
N THR A 85 -8.16 6.00 7.88
CA THR A 85 -7.42 7.16 7.40
C THR A 85 -5.98 6.85 7.01
N ARG A 86 -5.44 5.67 7.31
CA ARG A 86 -4.02 5.34 7.08
C ARG A 86 -3.86 3.93 6.52
N TRP A 87 -3.40 3.84 5.26
CA TRP A 87 -3.14 2.57 4.59
C TRP A 87 -2.18 1.64 5.36
N SER A 88 -1.24 2.23 6.12
CA SER A 88 -0.25 1.46 6.88
C SER A 88 -0.88 0.65 8.01
N SER A 89 -2.04 1.07 8.53
CA SER A 89 -2.77 0.29 9.53
C SER A 89 -3.32 -1.01 8.93
N THR A 90 -3.86 -0.97 7.72
CA THR A 90 -4.30 -2.15 6.97
C THR A 90 -3.13 -3.09 6.72
N TYR A 91 -1.99 -2.57 6.25
CA TYR A 91 -0.78 -3.36 6.06
C TYR A 91 -0.30 -4.05 7.35
N LEU A 92 -0.21 -3.31 8.45
CA LEU A 92 0.23 -3.85 9.74
C LEU A 92 -0.76 -4.88 10.30
N MET A 93 -2.07 -4.67 10.11
CA MET A 93 -3.11 -5.64 10.47
C MET A 93 -2.90 -6.96 9.72
N LEU A 94 -2.80 -6.92 8.39
CA LEU A 94 -2.64 -8.14 7.58
C LEU A 94 -1.33 -8.85 7.90
N ARG A 95 -0.23 -8.10 8.01
CA ARG A 95 1.09 -8.64 8.37
C ARG A 95 1.06 -9.31 9.75
N ARG A 96 0.38 -8.71 10.73
CA ARG A 96 0.21 -9.30 12.07
C ARG A 96 -0.66 -10.55 12.04
N ALA A 97 -1.77 -10.52 11.30
CA ALA A 97 -2.66 -11.66 11.17
C ALA A 97 -1.96 -12.86 10.50
N LEU A 98 -1.19 -12.62 9.44
CA LEU A 98 -0.38 -13.64 8.78
C LEU A 98 0.67 -14.25 9.70
N HIS A 99 1.37 -13.41 10.47
CA HIS A 99 2.35 -13.88 11.46
C HIS A 99 1.72 -14.75 12.55
N LEU A 100 0.46 -14.49 12.90
CA LEU A 100 -0.28 -15.20 13.94
C LEU A 100 -1.34 -16.16 13.38
N ARG A 101 -1.23 -16.57 12.10
CA ARG A 101 -2.27 -17.33 11.37
C ARG A 101 -2.84 -18.49 12.18
N ASP A 102 -2.00 -19.38 12.68
CA ASP A 102 -2.48 -20.56 13.42
C ASP A 102 -3.18 -20.19 14.74
N HIS A 103 -2.79 -19.08 15.36
CA HIS A 103 -3.42 -18.56 16.58
C HIS A 103 -4.75 -17.92 16.26
N VAL A 104 -4.85 -17.22 15.13
CA VAL A 104 -6.10 -16.66 14.60
C VAL A 104 -7.10 -17.77 14.31
N ASP A 105 -6.68 -18.81 13.58
CA ASP A 105 -7.54 -19.94 13.25
C ASP A 105 -8.03 -20.67 14.52
N THR A 106 -7.13 -20.90 15.48
CA THR A 106 -7.49 -21.50 16.78
C THR A 106 -8.44 -20.61 17.57
N PHE A 107 -8.21 -19.29 17.57
CA PHE A 107 -9.04 -18.33 18.27
C PHE A 107 -10.47 -18.33 17.76
N VAL A 108 -10.67 -18.21 16.44
CA VAL A 108 -11.99 -18.23 15.80
C VAL A 108 -12.73 -19.53 16.16
N TYR A 109 -12.05 -20.67 16.06
CA TYR A 109 -12.61 -21.97 16.45
C TYR A 109 -13.06 -22.00 17.92
N GLU A 110 -12.20 -21.56 18.84
CA GLU A 110 -12.50 -21.58 20.27
C GLU A 110 -13.65 -20.65 20.67
N ILE A 111 -13.74 -19.45 20.07
CA ILE A 111 -14.85 -18.53 20.37
C ILE A 111 -16.17 -19.01 19.76
N GLY A 112 -16.14 -19.72 18.62
CA GLY A 112 -17.33 -20.33 18.02
C GLY A 112 -17.82 -21.51 18.84
N ARG A 113 -16.91 -22.38 19.29
CA ARG A 113 -17.23 -23.53 20.15
C ARG A 113 -17.91 -23.11 21.46
N ASP A 114 -17.46 -22.00 22.06
CA ASP A 114 -17.95 -21.53 23.35
C ASP A 114 -19.23 -20.67 23.23
N GLU A 115 -19.65 -20.29 22.02
CA GLU A 115 -20.88 -19.53 21.77
C GLU A 115 -22.10 -20.46 21.82
N ARG A 116 -23.04 -20.13 22.71
CA ARG A 116 -24.24 -20.94 22.97
C ARG A 116 -25.36 -20.62 21.99
N ASN A 117 -25.43 -19.37 21.53
CA ASN A 117 -26.45 -18.97 20.58
C ASN A 117 -26.03 -19.44 19.17
N LEU A 118 -26.86 -20.29 18.55
CA LEU A 118 -26.56 -20.93 17.27
C LEU A 118 -26.36 -19.92 16.13
N GLU A 119 -27.15 -18.84 16.08
CA GLU A 119 -27.02 -17.80 15.05
C GLU A 119 -25.71 -17.02 15.21
N LYS A 120 -25.35 -16.66 16.46
CA LYS A 120 -24.08 -15.97 16.74
C LYS A 120 -22.89 -16.89 16.46
N ARG A 121 -23.02 -18.18 16.75
CA ARG A 121 -22.00 -19.18 16.45
C ARG A 121 -21.79 -19.32 14.94
N ALA A 122 -22.87 -19.42 14.15
CA ALA A 122 -22.78 -19.47 12.69
C ALA A 122 -22.02 -18.25 12.13
N LYS A 123 -22.33 -17.04 12.61
CA LYS A 123 -21.60 -15.82 12.22
C LYS A 123 -20.11 -15.85 12.60
N ILE A 124 -19.75 -16.50 13.69
CA ILE A 124 -18.34 -16.68 14.08
C ILE A 124 -17.66 -17.71 13.18
N ASP A 125 -18.34 -18.83 12.89
CA ASP A 125 -17.81 -19.87 12.00
C ASP A 125 -17.59 -19.31 10.58
N ASP A 126 -18.45 -18.39 10.13
CA ASP A 126 -18.29 -17.63 8.88
C ASP A 126 -17.05 -16.75 8.86
N LEU A 127 -16.50 -16.34 10.01
CA LEU A 127 -15.24 -15.58 10.05
C LEU A 127 -14.02 -16.44 9.71
N LYS A 128 -14.13 -17.76 9.72
CA LYS A 128 -12.99 -18.64 9.44
C LYS A 128 -12.48 -18.41 8.02
N LEU A 129 -11.17 -18.18 7.88
CA LEU A 129 -10.52 -18.12 6.58
C LEU A 129 -10.13 -19.52 6.09
N THR A 130 -10.38 -19.77 4.82
CA THR A 130 -9.87 -20.94 4.09
C THR A 130 -8.38 -20.77 3.76
N ALA A 131 -7.71 -21.86 3.38
CA ALA A 131 -6.31 -21.81 2.96
C ALA A 131 -6.08 -20.88 1.75
N GLU A 132 -7.02 -20.87 0.79
CA GLU A 132 -6.94 -19.99 -0.38
C GLU A 132 -7.20 -18.52 -0.01
N GLU A 133 -8.08 -18.23 0.95
CA GLU A 133 -8.26 -16.87 1.48
C GLU A 133 -7.00 -16.38 2.19
N TRP A 134 -6.38 -17.21 3.03
CA TRP A 134 -5.08 -16.87 3.65
C TRP A 134 -4.00 -16.59 2.60
N LYS A 135 -3.99 -17.35 1.49
CA LYS A 135 -3.10 -17.09 0.37
C LYS A 135 -3.38 -15.75 -0.29
N ARG A 136 -4.66 -15.38 -0.49
CA ARG A 136 -5.03 -14.05 -0.99
C ARG A 136 -4.61 -12.93 -0.03
N VAL A 137 -4.79 -13.10 1.28
CA VAL A 137 -4.29 -12.15 2.29
C VAL A 137 -2.78 -11.95 2.15
N SER A 138 -2.01 -13.03 1.99
CA SER A 138 -0.56 -12.95 1.78
C SER A 138 -0.19 -12.21 0.49
N VAL A 139 -0.89 -12.46 -0.61
CA VAL A 139 -0.64 -11.76 -1.88
C VAL A 139 -0.97 -10.28 -1.75
N PHE A 140 -2.06 -9.93 -1.06
CA PHE A 140 -2.44 -8.54 -0.86
C PHE A 140 -1.47 -7.80 0.06
N GLU A 141 -0.97 -8.45 1.13
CA GLU A 141 0.10 -7.91 1.97
C GLU A 141 1.38 -7.61 1.16
N GLU A 142 1.76 -8.47 0.21
CA GLU A 142 2.89 -8.20 -0.69
C GLU A 142 2.68 -6.92 -1.54
N LEU A 143 1.44 -6.63 -1.95
CA LEU A 143 1.13 -5.42 -2.71
C LEU A 143 1.29 -4.16 -1.85
N LEU A 144 0.82 -4.22 -0.59
CA LEU A 144 0.95 -3.13 0.38
C LEU A 144 2.41 -2.94 0.82
N LYS A 145 3.19 -4.02 0.90
CA LYS A 145 4.63 -3.97 1.17
C LYS A 145 5.38 -3.14 0.12
N CYS A 146 4.93 -3.13 -1.14
CA CYS A 146 5.53 -2.26 -2.16
C CYS A 146 5.38 -0.77 -1.78
N ALA A 147 4.22 -0.37 -1.24
CA ALA A 147 3.98 0.99 -0.78
C ALA A 147 4.80 1.33 0.48
N ASP A 148 4.96 0.37 1.38
CA ASP A 148 5.83 0.48 2.57
C ASP A 148 7.29 0.72 2.20
N LEU A 149 7.83 -0.05 1.25
CA LEU A 149 9.19 0.15 0.74
C LEU A 149 9.36 1.52 0.07
N ALA A 150 8.39 1.95 -0.74
CA ALA A 150 8.43 3.27 -1.37
C ALA A 150 8.37 4.40 -0.34
N GLN A 151 7.54 4.26 0.69
CA GLN A 151 7.47 5.24 1.75
C GLN A 151 8.75 5.28 2.59
N GLN A 152 9.34 4.13 2.92
CA GLN A 152 10.61 4.05 3.65
C GLN A 152 11.77 4.65 2.85
N ALA A 153 11.84 4.39 1.54
CA ALA A 153 12.85 5.00 0.66
C ALA A 153 12.79 6.53 0.71
N PHE A 154 11.57 7.10 0.73
CA PHE A 154 11.38 8.54 0.90
C PHE A 154 11.68 9.05 2.32
N SER A 155 11.43 8.25 3.36
CA SER A 155 11.61 8.64 4.76
C SER A 155 13.05 8.50 5.28
N SER A 156 14.00 8.07 4.45
CA SER A 156 15.35 7.67 4.89
C SER A 156 16.34 8.81 5.15
N GLU A 157 16.01 10.08 4.87
CA GLU A 157 17.02 11.15 4.87
C GLU A 157 16.79 12.32 5.84
N HIS A 158 17.91 12.78 6.39
CA HIS A 158 18.06 13.99 7.22
C HIS A 158 18.29 15.26 6.34
N GLY A 159 17.71 15.31 5.13
CA GLY A 159 17.92 16.38 4.15
C GLY A 159 16.73 16.58 3.19
N PRO A 160 16.79 17.52 2.24
CA PRO A 160 15.67 17.85 1.34
C PRO A 160 15.30 16.65 0.45
N SER A 161 14.27 15.93 0.91
CA SER A 161 13.79 14.61 0.47
C SER A 161 13.06 14.58 -0.88
N LEU A 162 13.02 15.70 -1.62
CA LEU A 162 12.29 15.77 -2.88
C LEU A 162 12.92 14.90 -3.98
N HIS A 163 14.25 14.81 -4.02
CA HIS A 163 14.98 14.09 -5.06
C HIS A 163 14.79 12.55 -4.98
N LEU A 164 14.59 11.98 -3.78
CA LEU A 164 14.29 10.55 -3.58
C LEU A 164 12.82 10.19 -3.82
N ALA A 165 11.94 11.18 -3.75
CA ALA A 165 10.51 10.93 -3.71
C ALA A 165 9.96 10.41 -5.03
N LEU A 166 10.44 10.96 -6.14
CA LEU A 166 9.96 10.60 -7.47
C LEU A 166 10.47 9.22 -7.93
N PRO A 167 11.76 8.86 -7.73
CA PRO A 167 12.22 7.49 -7.89
C PRO A 167 11.41 6.48 -7.07
N ALA A 168 11.10 6.79 -5.81
CA ALA A 168 10.30 5.90 -4.96
C ALA A 168 8.86 5.71 -5.48
N LEU A 169 8.21 6.78 -5.95
CA LEU A 169 6.87 6.71 -6.54
C LEU A 169 6.87 5.94 -7.86
N GLU A 170 7.90 6.12 -8.69
CA GLU A 170 8.01 5.41 -9.95
C GLU A 170 8.32 3.93 -9.75
N ALA A 171 9.16 3.58 -8.77
CA ALA A 171 9.41 2.22 -8.36
C ALA A 171 8.12 1.53 -7.87
N LEU A 172 7.30 2.22 -7.08
CA LEU A 172 5.97 1.74 -6.66
C LEU A 172 5.07 1.47 -7.87
N ARG A 173 4.95 2.44 -8.77
CA ARG A 173 4.13 2.32 -9.98
C ARG A 173 4.57 1.15 -10.85
N LYS A 174 5.87 1.04 -11.14
CA LYS A 174 6.45 -0.07 -11.92
C LYS A 174 6.23 -1.41 -11.20
N GLY A 175 6.43 -1.46 -9.89
CA GLY A 175 6.22 -2.66 -9.07
C GLY A 175 4.77 -3.17 -9.12
N TRP A 176 3.79 -2.28 -9.09
CA TRP A 176 2.38 -2.63 -9.27
C TRP A 176 2.04 -2.97 -10.72
N GLN A 177 2.59 -2.26 -11.70
CA GLN A 177 2.37 -2.52 -13.12
C GLN A 177 2.87 -3.93 -13.50
N ILE A 178 4.08 -4.31 -13.09
CA ILE A 178 4.64 -5.65 -13.34
C ILE A 178 3.72 -6.75 -12.76
N ARG A 179 3.20 -6.56 -11.55
CA ARG A 179 2.31 -7.53 -10.90
C ARG A 179 0.95 -7.61 -11.58
N LYS A 180 0.44 -6.48 -12.05
CA LYS A 180 -0.78 -6.40 -12.85
C LYS A 180 -0.62 -7.14 -14.19
N ASP A 181 0.50 -6.91 -14.88
CA ASP A 181 0.75 -7.46 -16.22
C ASP A 181 1.11 -8.96 -16.19
N ARG A 182 1.81 -9.41 -15.14
CA ARG A 182 2.15 -10.83 -14.95
C ARG A 182 0.91 -11.72 -14.77
N GLY A 183 -0.16 -11.20 -14.15
CA GLY A 183 -1.32 -12.01 -13.78
C GLY A 183 -0.97 -13.14 -12.80
N GLY A 184 -1.75 -14.23 -12.84
CA GLY A 184 -1.56 -15.40 -11.97
C GLY A 184 -2.10 -15.16 -10.56
N LYS A 185 -1.25 -15.24 -9.54
CA LYS A 185 -1.68 -15.01 -8.14
C LYS A 185 -2.24 -13.60 -7.89
N TYR A 186 -1.93 -12.66 -8.79
CA TYR A 186 -2.40 -11.27 -8.73
C TYR A 186 -3.75 -11.04 -9.44
N SER A 187 -4.30 -12.04 -10.14
CA SER A 187 -5.55 -11.92 -10.89
C SER A 187 -6.73 -11.37 -10.07
N PRO A 188 -6.92 -11.75 -8.79
CA PRO A 188 -8.00 -11.17 -7.96
C PRO A 188 -7.85 -9.66 -7.70
N PHE A 189 -6.64 -9.11 -7.86
CA PHE A 189 -6.30 -7.74 -7.46
C PHE A 189 -6.06 -6.81 -8.64
N ILE A 190 -6.37 -7.23 -9.88
CA ILE A 190 -6.10 -6.42 -11.08
C ILE A 190 -6.88 -5.09 -11.08
N SER A 191 -8.15 -5.11 -10.66
CA SER A 191 -8.95 -3.89 -10.49
C SER A 191 -8.32 -2.95 -9.46
N ALA A 192 -7.88 -3.49 -8.33
CA ALA A 192 -7.22 -2.74 -7.26
C ALA A 192 -5.88 -2.13 -7.70
N LEU A 193 -5.05 -2.91 -8.40
CA LEU A 193 -3.79 -2.46 -8.98
C LEU A 193 -4.01 -1.33 -10.00
N ARG A 194 -5.03 -1.45 -10.87
CA ARG A 194 -5.40 -0.37 -11.80
C ARG A 194 -5.79 0.89 -11.05
N SER A 195 -6.63 0.80 -10.03
CA SER A 195 -7.05 1.94 -9.20
C SER A 195 -5.86 2.66 -8.57
N GLY A 196 -4.95 1.91 -7.95
CA GLY A 196 -3.72 2.46 -7.35
C GLY A 196 -2.80 3.13 -8.37
N ILE A 197 -2.54 2.48 -9.50
CA ILE A 197 -1.69 3.02 -10.58
C ILE A 197 -2.31 4.30 -11.18
N THR A 198 -3.62 4.31 -11.43
CA THR A 198 -4.32 5.50 -11.94
C THR A 198 -4.15 6.68 -10.99
N LYS A 199 -4.26 6.46 -9.67
CA LYS A 199 -4.07 7.54 -8.69
C LYS A 199 -2.65 8.12 -8.71
N ILE A 200 -1.63 7.27 -8.93
CA ILE A 200 -0.25 7.74 -9.12
C ILE A 200 -0.13 8.55 -10.41
N ASN A 201 -0.73 8.09 -11.52
CA ASN A 201 -0.69 8.81 -12.80
C ASN A 201 -1.39 10.17 -12.73
N GLU A 202 -2.52 10.27 -12.03
CA GLU A 202 -3.21 11.56 -11.80
C GLU A 202 -2.29 12.59 -11.12
N TYR A 203 -1.45 12.16 -10.19
CA TYR A 203 -0.46 13.04 -9.58
C TYR A 203 0.54 13.56 -10.61
N TYR A 204 1.12 12.68 -11.44
CA TYR A 204 2.02 13.11 -12.52
C TYR A 204 1.36 14.08 -13.50
N MET A 205 0.10 13.83 -13.89
CA MET A 205 -0.64 14.73 -14.78
C MET A 205 -0.89 16.10 -14.16
N ARG A 206 -1.07 16.18 -12.84
CA ARG A 206 -1.23 17.44 -12.11
C ARG A 206 0.09 18.17 -11.91
N THR A 207 1.20 17.46 -11.73
CA THR A 207 2.52 18.10 -11.58
C THR A 207 3.02 18.66 -12.91
N VAL A 208 2.76 17.99 -14.05
CA VAL A 208 3.09 18.52 -15.40
C VAL A 208 2.39 19.84 -15.72
N LYS A 209 1.26 20.15 -15.08
CA LYS A 209 0.56 21.43 -15.25
C LYS A 209 1.15 22.59 -14.42
N SER A 210 2.14 22.32 -13.57
CA SER A 210 2.86 23.34 -12.80
C SER A 210 4.23 23.58 -13.46
N GLU A 211 4.47 24.79 -13.95
CA GLU A 211 5.65 25.17 -14.73
C GLU A 211 7.00 24.82 -14.05
N ALA A 212 7.04 24.85 -12.71
CA ALA A 212 8.20 24.47 -11.90
C ALA A 212 8.60 22.98 -12.05
N TYR A 213 7.67 22.11 -12.46
CA TYR A 213 7.90 20.67 -12.62
C TYR A 213 8.20 20.29 -14.08
N VAL A 214 7.71 21.07 -15.04
CA VAL A 214 8.10 20.93 -16.45
C VAL A 214 9.60 21.24 -16.63
N MET A 215 10.13 22.21 -15.87
CA MET A 215 11.57 22.51 -15.82
C MET A 215 12.43 21.35 -15.27
N SER A 216 11.89 20.45 -14.44
CA SER A 216 12.63 19.29 -13.90
C SER A 216 12.44 17.99 -14.69
N MET A 217 11.49 17.97 -15.64
CA MET A 217 11.16 16.81 -16.49
C MET A 217 11.38 17.09 -17.99
N GLY A 218 11.70 18.34 -18.35
CA GLY A 218 11.82 18.80 -19.71
C GLY A 218 13.09 18.29 -20.39
N THR A 219 12.89 17.27 -21.22
CA THR A 219 13.75 16.65 -22.25
C THR A 219 14.58 15.44 -21.83
N CYS A 220 14.35 14.37 -22.61
CA CYS A 220 14.99 13.05 -22.67
C CYS A 220 14.40 11.94 -21.76
N ASN A 221 13.49 11.15 -22.34
CA ASN A 221 13.19 9.74 -21.99
C ASN A 221 13.24 9.31 -20.52
N GLY A 222 12.53 10.02 -19.64
CA GLY A 222 12.15 9.50 -18.32
C GLY A 222 13.30 9.29 -17.32
N VAL A 223 14.28 10.20 -17.30
CA VAL A 223 15.30 10.27 -16.25
C VAL A 223 15.38 11.70 -15.71
N PHE A 224 15.46 11.83 -14.38
CA PHE A 224 15.44 13.11 -13.65
C PHE A 224 16.53 14.09 -14.10
N VAL A 225 16.14 15.36 -14.29
CA VAL A 225 17.03 16.49 -14.60
C VAL A 225 17.72 17.07 -13.33
N LEU A 226 17.62 16.44 -12.16
CA LEU A 226 18.02 17.07 -10.88
C LEU A 226 19.25 16.48 -10.16
N ASP A 227 20.01 15.56 -10.77
CA ASP A 227 21.33 15.16 -10.26
C ASP A 227 22.43 15.52 -11.27
N PRO A 228 23.23 16.58 -11.03
CA PRO A 228 24.33 16.98 -11.90
C PRO A 228 25.35 15.88 -12.16
N ALA A 229 25.59 14.98 -11.19
CA ALA A 229 26.59 13.92 -11.31
C ALA A 229 26.10 12.78 -12.21
N GLN A 230 24.80 12.43 -12.15
CA GLN A 230 24.20 11.45 -13.05
C GLN A 230 23.97 12.01 -14.46
N LYS A 231 23.73 13.33 -14.58
CA LYS A 231 23.69 14.05 -15.87
C LYS A 231 25.00 13.90 -16.64
N ALA A 232 26.14 14.16 -16.00
CA ALA A 232 27.46 14.14 -16.65
C ALA A 232 27.78 12.75 -17.25
N LEU A 233 27.52 11.69 -16.48
CA LEU A 233 27.76 10.31 -16.92
C LEU A 233 26.84 9.85 -18.06
N HIS A 234 25.61 10.36 -18.12
CA HIS A 234 24.67 10.01 -19.19
C HIS A 234 24.97 10.75 -20.49
N PHE A 235 25.31 12.04 -20.41
CA PHE A 235 25.66 12.86 -21.58
C PHE A 235 26.97 12.42 -22.23
N ASP A 236 27.98 12.02 -21.47
CA ASP A 236 29.22 11.50 -22.05
C ASP A 236 29.07 10.16 -22.75
N LYS A 237 28.07 9.37 -22.37
CA LYS A 237 27.89 8.01 -22.90
C LYS A 237 27.01 7.95 -24.15
N TYR A 238 26.03 8.85 -24.29
CA TYR A 238 24.97 8.69 -25.29
C TYR A 238 24.76 9.90 -26.21
N TRP A 239 25.44 11.02 -25.99
CA TRP A 239 25.26 12.21 -26.81
C TRP A 239 26.45 12.43 -27.74
N THR A 240 26.16 12.71 -29.00
CA THR A 240 27.17 13.11 -29.97
C THR A 240 27.59 14.57 -29.72
N ALA A 241 28.70 15.00 -30.34
CA ALA A 241 29.19 16.37 -30.17
C ALA A 241 28.17 17.42 -30.65
N ASP A 242 27.37 17.09 -31.66
CA ASP A 242 26.36 17.98 -32.21
C ASP A 242 25.14 18.10 -31.26
N ASP A 243 24.71 17.01 -30.65
CA ASP A 243 23.62 17.02 -29.64
C ASP A 243 23.99 17.88 -28.43
N LYS A 244 25.26 17.81 -28.00
CA LYS A 244 25.78 18.64 -26.90
C LYS A 244 25.79 20.13 -27.26
N LYS A 245 26.09 20.45 -28.52
CA LYS A 245 26.15 21.83 -29.02
C LYS A 245 24.75 22.45 -29.11
N GLU A 246 23.79 21.72 -29.68
CA GLU A 246 22.40 22.19 -29.82
C GLU A 246 21.74 22.44 -28.46
N ALA A 247 22.00 21.59 -27.46
CA ALA A 247 21.50 21.81 -26.12
C ALA A 247 22.15 23.03 -25.43
N MET A 248 23.43 23.29 -25.68
CA MET A 248 24.10 24.47 -25.13
C MET A 248 23.56 25.77 -25.74
N GLU A 249 23.32 25.79 -27.06
CA GLU A 249 22.69 26.92 -27.75
C GLU A 249 21.26 27.18 -27.22
N LEU A 250 20.49 26.12 -26.96
CA LEU A 250 19.15 26.23 -26.38
C LEU A 250 19.15 26.76 -24.93
N ILE A 251 20.15 26.36 -24.15
CA ILE A 251 20.34 26.83 -22.77
C ILE A 251 20.76 28.31 -22.78
N GLU A 252 21.72 28.69 -23.60
CA GLU A 252 22.17 30.09 -23.72
C GLU A 252 21.02 31.01 -24.16
N ALA A 253 20.25 30.62 -25.18
CA ALA A 253 19.09 31.39 -25.64
C ALA A 253 18.04 31.61 -24.54
N LYS A 254 17.82 30.61 -23.67
CA LYS A 254 16.86 30.70 -22.56
C LYS A 254 17.40 31.45 -21.35
N VAL A 255 18.70 31.36 -21.07
CA VAL A 255 19.36 32.15 -20.02
C VAL A 255 19.35 33.63 -20.40
N SER A 256 19.59 33.97 -21.67
CA SER A 256 19.46 35.35 -22.15
C SER A 256 18.04 35.90 -21.98
N LEU A 257 17.00 35.11 -22.26
CA LEU A 257 15.60 35.52 -22.03
C LEU A 257 15.26 35.79 -20.55
N LEU A 258 15.88 35.05 -19.62
CA LEU A 258 15.72 35.25 -18.18
C LEU A 258 16.49 36.48 -17.67
N CYS A 259 17.65 36.79 -18.26
CA CYS A 259 18.40 38.00 -17.93
C CYS A 259 17.70 39.28 -18.42
N PHE A 260 17.02 39.25 -19.57
CA PHE A 260 16.26 40.40 -20.09
C PHE A 260 14.95 40.68 -19.34
N SER A 261 14.33 39.66 -18.73
CA SER A 261 13.10 39.82 -17.93
C SER A 261 13.37 40.28 -16.49
N SER A 262 14.64 40.46 -16.11
CA SER A 262 15.08 40.92 -14.78
C SER A 262 15.52 42.40 -14.77
N SER A 263 15.37 43.13 -15.88
CA SER A 263 15.80 44.53 -16.03
C SER A 263 14.69 45.46 -16.54
N SER A 264 13.44 45.24 -16.13
CA SER A 264 12.33 46.17 -16.35
C SER A 264 11.51 46.34 -15.07
#